data_AF-A0A151K3S0-F1
#
_entry.id   AF-A0A151K3S0-F1
#
_cell.length_a   1.000
_cell.length_b   1.000
_cell.length_c   1.000
_cell.angle_alpha   90.00
_cell.angle_beta   90.00
_cell.angle_gamma   90.00
#
_symmetry.space_group_name_H-M   'P 1'
#
loop_
_entity.id
_entity.type
_entity.pdbx_description
1 polymer ?
#
loop_
_entity_poly.entity_id
_entity_poly.type
_entity_poly.pdbx_seq_one_letter_code
_entity_poly.pdbx_strand_id
1 'polypeptide(L)'
;MQHAMGAMKSMCSHDVEARWLLHILRCVRQMYASLIHLDLPSEALDIFGSFILDLRIQCLTALFKQGADNTAALSQKETWQIEYLNEDGGVTRLPYLFEEIVLVISKHARETVVACGPREGPLFNNSAHQIIYHNVIKTLFISFARCLQQLAFSGCEEAMDNDETSVSQLIGSPSGYKNKTNKHQGPTWEQCLLISLSNIRYTLNIVLPRIGDALKAQGYPELSIAIGWNSDWTQLETLDSAVLDAYLERRCDPLVGTIEPSMYLGGLEWDFDTEPTHLKPYAQEILANLIAVHAEVRRVAPALLQRILSHIIETIAEELARLMSCVTQFRPAGIIQARTDIILLRNALQAYSTSRARSFFEEALDAIPQPVNKEDHMRVEALLSKVATCMRLQLSCLTSEVTENIRYLTADPERVTTV
;
A
#
# COMPACT_ATOMS: atom_id res chain seq x y z
N MET A 1 -17.96 30.62 -8.48
CA MET A 1 -18.05 30.91 -9.94
C MET A 1 -16.67 30.97 -10.62
N GLN A 2 -15.70 31.74 -10.10
CA GLN A 2 -14.33 31.76 -10.65
C GLN A 2 -13.59 30.42 -10.55
N HIS A 3 -13.77 29.65 -9.47
CA HIS A 3 -13.20 28.31 -9.33
C HIS A 3 -13.80 27.30 -10.33
N ALA A 4 -15.10 27.39 -10.58
CA ALA A 4 -15.81 26.57 -11.57
C ALA A 4 -15.43 26.96 -13.01
N MET A 5 -15.22 28.25 -13.29
CA MET A 5 -14.71 28.73 -14.58
C MET A 5 -13.24 28.36 -14.80
N GLY A 6 -12.41 28.35 -13.75
CA GLY A 6 -11.03 27.85 -13.81
C GLY A 6 -10.96 26.35 -14.10
N ALA A 7 -11.78 25.56 -13.42
CA ALA A 7 -11.92 24.12 -13.66
C ALA A 7 -12.46 23.82 -15.06
N MET A 8 -13.52 24.51 -15.51
CA MET A 8 -14.06 24.34 -16.87
C MET A 8 -13.07 24.77 -17.96
N LYS A 9 -12.29 25.84 -17.74
CA LYS A 9 -11.28 26.30 -18.70
C LYS A 9 -10.09 25.34 -18.80
N SER A 10 -9.66 24.75 -17.68
CA SER A 10 -8.61 23.72 -17.63
C SER A 10 -9.07 22.38 -18.22
N MET A 11 -10.29 21.93 -17.90
CA MET A 11 -10.86 20.69 -18.44
C MET A 11 -11.16 20.79 -19.94
N CYS A 12 -11.67 21.95 -20.41
CA CYS A 12 -11.91 22.16 -21.83
C CYS A 12 -10.62 22.46 -22.62
N SER A 13 -9.60 23.10 -22.05
CA SER A 13 -8.41 23.46 -22.84
C SER A 13 -7.64 22.23 -23.31
N HIS A 14 -7.45 21.22 -22.46
CA HIS A 14 -6.61 20.06 -22.79
C HIS A 14 -7.34 18.99 -23.60
N ASP A 15 -8.63 18.75 -23.31
CA ASP A 15 -9.45 17.78 -24.07
C ASP A 15 -9.78 18.28 -25.48
N VAL A 16 -9.92 19.60 -25.67
CA VAL A 16 -10.11 20.20 -27.00
C VAL A 16 -8.78 20.22 -27.76
N GLU A 17 -7.65 20.48 -27.12
CA GLU A 17 -6.34 20.58 -27.77
C GLU A 17 -5.92 19.26 -28.44
N ALA A 18 -5.97 18.12 -27.73
CA ALA A 18 -5.59 16.83 -28.30
C ALA A 18 -6.54 16.38 -29.42
N ARG A 19 -7.86 16.48 -29.21
CA ARG A 19 -8.87 16.12 -30.22
C ARG A 19 -8.74 16.99 -31.47
N TRP A 20 -8.47 18.29 -31.29
CA TRP A 20 -8.28 19.22 -32.39
C TRP A 20 -7.01 18.92 -33.18
N LEU A 21 -5.88 18.65 -32.51
CA LEU A 21 -4.64 18.27 -33.18
C LEU A 21 -4.81 16.99 -34.02
N LEU A 22 -5.52 15.99 -33.49
CA LEU A 22 -5.83 14.77 -34.24
C LEU A 22 -6.75 15.02 -35.44
N HIS A 23 -7.70 15.94 -35.32
CA HIS A 23 -8.53 16.37 -36.44
C HIS A 23 -7.69 17.06 -37.52
N ILE A 24 -6.81 18.00 -37.14
CA ILE A 24 -5.88 18.66 -38.07
C ILE A 24 -5.02 17.62 -38.78
N LEU A 25 -4.44 16.65 -38.05
CA LEU A 25 -3.62 15.60 -38.64
C LEU A 25 -4.38 14.82 -39.72
N ARG A 26 -5.64 14.46 -39.49
CA ARG A 26 -6.49 13.78 -40.48
C ARG A 26 -6.74 14.66 -41.71
N CYS A 27 -7.08 15.93 -41.51
CA CYS A 27 -7.31 16.88 -42.60
C CYS A 27 -6.06 17.10 -43.46
N VAL A 28 -4.90 17.31 -42.82
CA VAL A 28 -3.62 17.50 -43.50
C VAL A 28 -3.21 16.25 -44.26
N ARG A 29 -3.43 15.05 -43.71
CA ARG A 29 -3.20 13.79 -44.44
C ARG A 29 -4.10 13.62 -45.66
N GLN A 30 -5.37 13.99 -45.55
CA GLN A 30 -6.30 13.94 -46.70
C GLN A 30 -5.89 14.93 -47.80
N MET A 31 -5.48 16.13 -47.41
CA MET A 31 -4.91 17.11 -48.34
C MET A 31 -3.64 16.55 -48.99
N TYR A 32 -2.73 15.99 -48.20
CA TYR A 32 -1.48 15.41 -48.70
C TYR A 32 -1.70 14.27 -49.68
N ALA A 33 -2.66 13.38 -49.42
CA ALA A 33 -3.07 12.34 -50.38
C ALA A 33 -3.54 12.95 -51.70
N SER A 34 -4.31 14.04 -51.65
CA SER A 34 -4.77 14.75 -52.85
C SER A 34 -3.60 15.40 -53.61
N LEU A 35 -2.63 15.98 -52.91
CA LEU A 35 -1.42 16.55 -53.51
C LEU A 35 -0.55 15.47 -54.18
N ILE A 36 -0.46 14.27 -53.59
CA ILE A 36 0.20 13.13 -54.21
C ILE A 36 -0.52 12.74 -55.53
N HIS A 37 -1.85 12.72 -55.53
CA HIS A 37 -2.64 12.42 -56.74
C HIS A 37 -2.53 13.48 -57.84
N LEU A 38 -2.09 14.69 -57.52
CA LEU A 38 -1.82 15.76 -58.49
C LEU A 38 -0.40 15.70 -59.07
N ASP A 39 0.37 14.65 -58.78
CA ASP A 39 1.73 14.41 -59.28
C ASP A 39 2.69 15.60 -59.05
N LEU A 40 2.57 16.25 -57.89
CA LEU A 40 3.48 17.32 -57.48
C LEU A 40 4.94 16.81 -57.37
N PRO A 41 5.94 17.69 -57.59
CA PRO A 41 7.35 17.31 -57.46
C PRO A 41 7.68 16.73 -56.08
N SER A 42 8.55 15.73 -56.04
CA SER A 42 8.94 15.04 -54.80
C SER A 42 9.42 15.99 -53.72
N GLU A 43 10.21 17.01 -54.07
CA GLU A 43 10.73 18.01 -53.12
C GLU A 43 9.62 18.75 -52.38
N ALA A 44 8.53 19.12 -53.08
CA ALA A 44 7.39 19.78 -52.47
C ALA A 44 6.60 18.82 -51.57
N LEU A 45 6.44 17.56 -52.00
CA LEU A 45 5.77 16.53 -51.21
C LEU A 45 6.56 16.15 -49.94
N ASP A 46 7.88 16.24 -49.97
CA ASP A 46 8.74 15.93 -48.82
C ASP A 46 8.62 16.99 -47.71
N ILE A 47 8.37 18.26 -48.06
CA ILE A 47 8.09 19.34 -47.09
C ILE A 47 6.83 19.02 -46.28
N PHE A 48 5.73 18.63 -46.95
CA PHE A 48 4.50 18.23 -46.28
C PHE A 48 4.69 16.94 -45.47
N GLY A 49 5.47 15.98 -45.98
CA GLY A 49 5.81 14.76 -45.26
C GLY A 49 6.54 15.03 -43.94
N SER A 50 7.51 15.96 -43.94
CA SER A 50 8.20 16.41 -42.73
C SER A 50 7.24 17.07 -41.73
N PHE A 51 6.37 17.96 -42.22
CA PHE A 51 5.36 18.61 -41.37
C PHE A 51 4.39 17.60 -40.75
N ILE A 52 3.94 16.60 -41.51
CA ILE A 52 3.07 15.53 -41.00
C ILE A 52 3.79 14.72 -39.92
N LEU A 53 5.09 14.42 -40.11
CA LEU A 53 5.88 13.71 -39.12
C LEU A 53 5.94 14.47 -37.79
N ASP A 54 6.23 15.78 -37.85
CA ASP A 54 6.24 16.65 -36.67
C ASP A 54 4.86 16.70 -36.00
N LEU A 55 3.81 16.86 -36.79
CA LEU A 55 2.43 16.90 -36.31
C LEU A 55 2.02 15.59 -35.63
N ARG A 56 2.45 14.43 -36.15
CA ARG A 56 2.22 13.12 -35.51
C ARG A 56 2.84 13.08 -34.12
N ILE A 57 4.07 13.56 -33.95
CA ILE A 57 4.75 13.58 -32.64
C ILE A 57 4.05 14.54 -31.66
N GLN A 58 3.59 15.70 -32.12
CA GLN A 58 2.82 16.62 -31.29
C GLN A 58 1.47 16.01 -30.87
N CYS A 59 0.78 15.32 -31.78
CA CYS A 59 -0.46 14.59 -31.46
C CYS A 59 -0.22 13.49 -30.42
N LEU A 60 0.88 12.72 -30.55
CA LEU A 60 1.26 11.71 -29.56
C LEU A 60 1.42 12.35 -28.17
N THR A 61 2.18 13.44 -28.12
CA THR A 61 2.48 14.14 -26.87
C THR A 61 1.22 14.71 -26.23
N ALA A 62 0.37 15.37 -27.00
CA ALA A 62 -0.88 15.95 -26.52
C ALA A 62 -1.84 14.88 -25.97
N LEU A 63 -1.98 13.76 -26.67
CA LEU A 63 -2.89 12.69 -26.27
C LEU A 63 -2.44 11.99 -24.98
N PHE A 64 -1.15 11.69 -24.85
CA PHE A 64 -0.62 11.09 -23.62
C PHE A 64 -0.60 12.08 -22.44
N LYS A 65 -0.37 13.37 -22.70
CA LYS A 65 -0.52 14.43 -21.69
C LYS A 65 -1.95 14.50 -21.16
N GLN A 66 -2.95 14.46 -22.05
CA GLN A 66 -4.34 14.40 -21.65
C GLN A 66 -4.62 13.16 -20.77
N GLY A 67 -4.00 12.02 -21.06
CA GLY A 67 -4.06 10.85 -20.21
C GLY A 67 -3.49 11.07 -18.82
N ALA A 68 -2.37 11.76 -18.72
CA ALA A 68 -1.74 12.09 -17.45
C ALA A 68 -2.65 13.00 -16.60
N ASP A 69 -3.29 13.98 -17.23
CA ASP A 69 -4.26 14.86 -16.57
C ASP A 69 -5.50 14.07 -16.10
N ASN A 70 -6.03 13.17 -16.93
CA ASN A 70 -7.14 12.28 -16.57
C ASN A 70 -6.78 11.36 -15.39
N THR A 71 -5.56 10.84 -15.38
CA THR A 71 -5.01 10.02 -14.29
C THR A 71 -4.90 10.81 -12.99
N ALA A 72 -4.42 12.06 -13.05
CA ALA A 72 -4.35 12.92 -11.86
C ALA A 72 -5.73 13.23 -11.28
N ALA A 73 -6.76 13.33 -12.13
CA ALA A 73 -8.15 13.53 -11.70
C ALA A 73 -8.81 12.29 -11.09
N LEU A 74 -8.17 11.11 -11.12
CA LEU A 74 -8.72 9.89 -10.53
C LEU A 74 -8.89 10.00 -9.00
N SER A 75 -8.12 10.83 -8.32
CA SER A 75 -8.25 11.04 -6.87
C SER A 75 -9.64 11.54 -6.47
N GLN A 76 -10.33 12.25 -7.35
CA GLN A 76 -11.70 12.74 -7.12
C GLN A 76 -12.77 11.67 -7.34
N LYS A 77 -12.41 10.55 -7.98
CA LYS A 77 -13.30 9.42 -8.29
C LYS A 77 -13.12 8.24 -7.35
N GLU A 78 -12.18 8.34 -6.42
CA GLU A 78 -11.93 7.29 -5.44
C GLU A 78 -13.15 7.13 -4.52
N THR A 79 -13.57 5.89 -4.32
CA THR A 79 -14.71 5.51 -3.48
C THR A 79 -14.30 4.71 -2.26
N TRP A 80 -13.04 4.27 -2.19
CA TRP A 80 -12.48 3.42 -1.13
C TRP A 80 -13.19 2.08 -0.95
N GLN A 81 -13.97 1.66 -1.95
CA GLN A 81 -14.63 0.36 -1.95
C GLN A 81 -13.64 -0.70 -2.40
N ILE A 82 -13.49 -1.73 -1.56
CA ILE A 82 -12.56 -2.84 -1.81
C ILE A 82 -13.27 -3.91 -2.65
N GLU A 83 -12.69 -4.20 -3.82
CA GLU A 83 -13.00 -5.35 -4.65
C GLU A 83 -12.00 -6.47 -4.32
N TYR A 84 -12.50 -7.57 -3.77
CA TYR A 84 -11.69 -8.73 -3.44
C TYR A 84 -11.42 -9.54 -4.69
N LEU A 85 -10.14 -9.67 -5.04
CA LEU A 85 -9.72 -10.41 -6.22
C LEU A 85 -9.62 -11.90 -5.89
N ASN A 86 -8.83 -12.21 -4.87
CA ASN A 86 -8.42 -13.55 -4.47
C ASN A 86 -8.16 -13.56 -2.94
N GLU A 87 -7.63 -14.66 -2.39
CA GLU A 87 -7.14 -14.73 -0.99
C GLU A 87 -5.98 -13.76 -0.69
N ASP A 88 -5.31 -13.23 -1.72
CA ASP A 88 -4.13 -12.37 -1.60
C ASP A 88 -4.44 -10.90 -1.24
N GLY A 89 -5.71 -10.48 -1.38
CA GLY A 89 -6.17 -9.16 -0.94
C GLY A 89 -7.16 -8.48 -1.88
N GLY A 90 -7.60 -7.30 -1.45
CA GLY A 90 -8.55 -6.48 -2.18
C GLY A 90 -7.96 -5.15 -2.61
N VAL A 91 -8.41 -4.67 -3.76
CA VAL A 91 -8.03 -3.37 -4.34
C VAL A 91 -9.26 -2.53 -4.60
N THR A 92 -9.08 -1.24 -4.74
CA THR A 92 -10.15 -0.37 -5.27
C THR A 92 -10.23 -0.45 -6.78
N ARG A 93 -11.20 0.25 -7.38
CA ARG A 93 -11.26 0.42 -8.84
C ARG A 93 -10.12 1.25 -9.43
N LEU A 94 -9.35 1.95 -8.61
CA LEU A 94 -8.37 2.92 -9.03
C LEU A 94 -7.27 2.37 -9.96
N PRO A 95 -6.62 1.21 -9.66
CA PRO A 95 -5.63 0.64 -10.57
C PRO A 95 -6.23 0.25 -11.93
N TYR A 96 -7.48 -0.23 -11.95
CA TYR A 96 -8.18 -0.58 -13.19
C TYR A 96 -8.52 0.64 -14.03
N LEU A 97 -8.99 1.73 -13.41
CA LEU A 97 -9.27 2.98 -14.12
C LEU A 97 -8.00 3.57 -14.73
N PHE A 98 -6.87 3.45 -14.02
CA PHE A 98 -5.58 3.83 -14.58
C PHE A 98 -5.19 2.96 -15.77
N GLU A 99 -5.30 1.63 -15.64
CA GLU A 99 -5.07 0.68 -16.75
C GLU A 99 -5.93 1.03 -17.97
N GLU A 100 -7.22 1.28 -17.76
CA GLU A 100 -8.18 1.66 -18.81
C GLU A 100 -7.76 2.94 -19.53
N ILE A 101 -7.37 3.99 -18.80
CA ILE A 101 -6.88 5.25 -19.41
C ILE A 101 -5.71 4.98 -20.35
N VAL A 102 -4.71 4.20 -19.89
CA VAL A 102 -3.52 3.90 -20.69
C VAL A 102 -3.86 3.08 -21.93
N LEU A 103 -4.74 2.07 -21.79
CA LEU A 103 -5.16 1.22 -22.91
C LEU A 103 -5.99 1.99 -23.94
N VAL A 104 -6.90 2.87 -23.50
CA VAL A 104 -7.73 3.68 -24.40
C VAL A 104 -6.87 4.67 -25.19
N ILE A 105 -5.95 5.36 -24.52
CA ILE A 105 -5.08 6.35 -25.15
C ILE A 105 -4.07 5.71 -26.09
N SER A 106 -3.45 4.60 -25.68
CA SER A 106 -2.52 3.87 -26.56
C SER A 106 -3.23 3.36 -27.82
N LYS A 107 -4.41 2.76 -27.68
CA LYS A 107 -5.20 2.32 -28.84
C LYS A 107 -5.55 3.49 -29.77
N HIS A 108 -6.00 4.61 -29.21
CA HIS A 108 -6.33 5.79 -30.02
C HIS A 108 -5.11 6.38 -30.73
N ALA A 109 -3.97 6.48 -30.04
CA ALA A 109 -2.70 6.87 -30.65
C ALA A 109 -2.29 5.90 -31.75
N ARG A 110 -2.49 4.59 -31.57
CA ARG A 110 -2.12 3.57 -32.54
C ARG A 110 -2.86 3.76 -33.86
N GLU A 111 -4.19 3.90 -33.78
CA GLU A 111 -5.08 4.03 -34.92
C GLU A 111 -4.90 5.36 -35.67
N THR A 112 -4.55 6.43 -34.96
CA THR A 112 -4.55 7.79 -35.53
C THR A 112 -3.15 8.35 -35.78
N VAL A 113 -2.23 8.19 -34.83
CA VAL A 113 -0.92 8.83 -34.86
C VAL A 113 0.14 7.87 -35.38
N VAL A 114 0.15 6.62 -34.89
CA VAL A 114 1.22 5.65 -35.20
C VAL A 114 0.98 4.95 -36.53
N ALA A 115 -0.28 4.74 -36.94
CA ALA A 115 -0.62 4.24 -38.26
C ALA A 115 -0.01 5.13 -39.37
N CYS A 116 0.61 4.50 -40.36
CA CYS A 116 1.22 5.19 -41.50
C CYS A 116 0.16 5.63 -42.49
N GLY A 117 0.20 6.90 -42.88
CA GLY A 117 -0.51 7.43 -44.04
C GLY A 117 0.26 7.24 -45.36
N PRO A 118 -0.25 7.82 -46.47
CA PRO A 118 0.42 7.79 -47.77
C PRO A 118 1.82 8.41 -47.70
N ARG A 119 2.82 7.69 -48.23
CA ARG A 119 4.23 8.14 -48.27
C ARG A 119 4.85 8.43 -46.87
N GLU A 120 4.22 7.97 -45.79
CA GLU A 120 4.73 8.10 -44.43
C GLU A 120 5.55 6.89 -43.99
N GLY A 121 6.66 7.13 -43.29
CA GLY A 121 7.44 6.08 -42.63
C GLY A 121 6.89 5.70 -41.24
N PRO A 122 7.38 4.58 -40.68
CA PRO A 122 7.09 4.21 -39.29
C PRO A 122 7.59 5.27 -38.30
N LEU A 123 6.71 5.72 -37.40
CA LEU A 123 6.99 6.81 -36.46
C LEU A 123 8.20 6.52 -35.56
N PHE A 124 8.32 5.28 -35.11
CA PHE A 124 9.32 4.85 -34.12
C PHE A 124 10.64 4.36 -34.73
N ASN A 125 10.87 4.51 -36.04
CA ASN A 125 12.21 4.25 -36.60
C ASN A 125 13.24 5.30 -36.16
N ASN A 126 12.79 6.47 -35.73
CA ASN A 126 13.65 7.51 -35.16
C ASN A 126 13.80 7.33 -33.65
N SER A 127 15.04 7.21 -33.17
CA SER A 127 15.36 7.08 -31.74
C SER A 127 14.87 8.26 -30.90
N ALA A 128 14.86 9.49 -31.44
CA ALA A 128 14.34 10.66 -30.75
C ALA A 128 12.82 10.52 -30.49
N HIS A 129 12.07 9.94 -31.42
CA HIS A 129 10.63 9.69 -31.24
C HIS A 129 10.36 8.60 -30.21
N GLN A 130 11.22 7.58 -30.13
CA GLN A 130 11.13 6.56 -29.07
C GLN A 130 11.36 7.18 -27.68
N ILE A 131 12.33 8.10 -27.55
CA ILE A 131 12.57 8.83 -26.30
C ILE A 131 11.35 9.67 -25.90
N ILE A 132 10.73 10.38 -26.84
CA ILE A 132 9.51 11.15 -26.58
C ILE A 132 8.39 10.23 -26.10
N TYR A 133 8.19 9.10 -26.77
CA TYR A 133 7.20 8.09 -26.36
C TYR A 133 7.45 7.58 -24.93
N HIS A 134 8.69 7.20 -24.60
CA HIS A 134 9.03 6.76 -23.25
C HIS A 134 8.78 7.85 -22.20
N ASN A 135 9.10 9.12 -22.51
CA ASN A 135 8.87 10.24 -21.59
C ASN A 135 7.38 10.50 -21.32
N VAL A 136 6.51 10.36 -22.32
CA VAL A 136 5.06 10.57 -22.12
C VAL A 136 4.43 9.40 -21.35
N ILE A 137 4.90 8.17 -21.59
CA ILE A 137 4.52 6.99 -20.80
C ILE A 137 4.96 7.17 -19.34
N LYS A 138 6.22 7.56 -19.11
CA LYS A 138 6.74 7.90 -17.78
C LYS A 138 5.86 8.92 -17.08
N THR A 139 5.44 9.97 -17.78
CA THR A 139 4.59 11.03 -17.22
C THR A 139 3.23 10.51 -16.74
N LEU A 140 2.63 9.54 -17.44
CA LEU A 140 1.40 8.88 -16.99
C LEU A 140 1.59 8.20 -15.63
N PHE A 141 2.66 7.41 -15.48
CA PHE A 141 2.94 6.66 -14.26
C PHE A 141 3.29 7.58 -13.09
N ILE A 142 4.07 8.64 -13.34
CA ILE A 142 4.35 9.69 -12.34
C ILE A 142 3.04 10.34 -11.88
N SER A 143 2.12 10.61 -12.81
CA SER A 143 0.83 11.21 -12.46
C SER A 143 -0.04 10.27 -11.63
N PHE A 144 0.03 8.96 -11.90
CA PHE A 144 -0.65 7.96 -11.08
C PHE A 144 -0.05 7.81 -9.68
N ALA A 145 1.28 7.78 -9.57
CA ALA A 145 1.96 7.76 -8.28
C ALA A 145 1.59 8.99 -7.43
N ARG A 146 1.54 10.19 -8.04
CA ARG A 146 1.08 11.41 -7.37
C ARG A 146 -0.39 11.34 -6.95
N CYS A 147 -1.26 10.76 -7.77
CA CYS A 147 -2.66 10.53 -7.43
C CYS A 147 -2.79 9.64 -6.18
N LEU A 148 -2.07 8.52 -6.15
CA LEU A 148 -2.02 7.62 -4.99
C LEU A 148 -1.42 8.30 -3.75
N GLN A 149 -0.35 9.08 -3.92
CA GLN A 149 0.25 9.85 -2.83
C GLN A 149 -0.74 10.86 -2.25
N GLN A 150 -1.46 11.59 -3.10
CA GLN A 150 -2.50 12.51 -2.66
C GLN A 150 -3.58 11.76 -1.86
N LEU A 151 -4.07 10.62 -2.35
CA LEU A 151 -5.08 9.83 -1.64
C LEU A 151 -4.58 9.30 -0.28
N ALA A 152 -3.33 8.84 -0.23
CA ALA A 152 -2.74 8.30 1.00
C ALA A 152 -2.51 9.38 2.08
N PHE A 153 -2.18 10.62 1.70
CA PHE A 153 -1.76 11.66 2.65
C PHE A 153 -2.71 12.87 2.75
N SER A 154 -3.74 13.01 1.91
CA SER A 154 -4.66 14.16 1.92
C SER A 154 -5.51 14.30 3.18
N GLY A 155 -5.72 13.22 3.94
CA GLY A 155 -6.46 13.22 5.21
C GLY A 155 -5.61 13.44 6.46
N CYS A 156 -4.30 13.69 6.32
CA CYS A 156 -3.38 13.83 7.44
C CYS A 156 -3.77 14.98 8.39
N GLU A 157 -4.26 16.10 7.84
CA GLU A 157 -4.59 17.29 8.63
C GLU A 157 -5.90 17.16 9.42
N GLU A 158 -6.95 16.56 8.84
CA GLU A 158 -8.24 16.35 9.54
C GLU A 158 -8.18 15.19 10.56
N ALA A 159 -7.23 14.26 10.38
CA ALA A 159 -7.05 13.11 11.27
C ALA A 159 -6.28 13.45 12.57
N MET A 160 -5.52 14.55 12.61
CA MET A 160 -4.82 14.99 13.83
C MET A 160 -5.79 15.54 14.89
N ASP A 161 -6.95 16.05 14.49
CA ASP A 161 -7.97 16.59 15.42
C ASP A 161 -8.86 15.49 16.05
N ASN A 162 -8.79 14.25 15.54
CA ASN A 162 -9.68 13.14 15.89
C ASN A 162 -8.95 11.98 16.57
N ASP A 163 -7.86 12.28 17.31
CA ASP A 163 -6.95 11.34 17.97
C ASP A 163 -7.61 10.55 19.14
N GLU A 164 -8.67 9.78 18.82
CA GLU A 164 -9.03 8.61 19.63
C GLU A 164 -8.00 7.53 19.29
N THR A 165 -7.07 7.29 20.22
CA THR A 165 -6.07 6.23 20.13
C THR A 165 -6.74 4.91 19.74
N SER A 166 -6.45 4.43 18.53
CA SER A 166 -7.01 3.17 17.99
C SER A 166 -6.40 1.90 18.61
N VAL A 167 -5.65 2.07 19.69
CA VAL A 167 -4.98 1.03 20.49
C VAL A 167 -5.76 0.91 21.79
N SER A 168 -6.12 -0.32 22.17
CA SER A 168 -6.89 -0.56 23.39
C SER A 168 -6.01 -0.29 24.61
N GLN A 169 -6.23 0.83 25.30
CA GLN A 169 -5.49 1.18 26.52
C GLN A 169 -6.18 0.62 27.76
N LEU A 170 -5.44 -0.11 28.60
CA LEU A 170 -5.95 -0.55 29.92
C LEU A 170 -6.03 0.59 30.95
N ILE A 171 -5.38 1.72 30.67
CA ILE A 171 -5.21 2.87 31.58
C ILE A 171 -6.12 4.06 31.20
N GLY A 172 -6.75 4.02 30.02
CA GLY A 172 -7.72 5.01 29.58
C GLY A 172 -9.13 4.69 30.08
N SER A 173 -9.94 5.72 30.36
CA SER A 173 -11.37 5.57 30.65
C SER A 173 -12.01 4.62 29.62
N PRO A 174 -12.96 3.74 30.02
CA PRO A 174 -13.54 2.77 29.09
C PRO A 174 -14.04 3.56 27.90
N SER A 175 -13.40 3.38 26.75
CA SER A 175 -13.89 3.93 25.50
C SER A 175 -15.30 3.39 25.38
N GLY A 176 -16.26 4.23 25.76
CA GLY A 176 -17.66 3.86 25.70
C GLY A 176 -17.88 3.36 24.29
N TYR A 177 -18.72 2.34 24.16
CA TYR A 177 -19.50 2.15 22.95
C TYR A 177 -20.28 3.46 22.69
N LYS A 178 -19.60 4.52 22.25
CA LYS A 178 -20.23 5.70 21.70
C LYS A 178 -20.69 5.23 20.34
N ASN A 179 -21.99 4.96 20.25
CA ASN A 179 -22.68 4.80 18.99
C ASN A 179 -22.15 5.86 18.03
N LYS A 180 -21.39 5.42 17.01
CA LYS A 180 -20.99 6.25 15.87
C LYS A 180 -22.27 6.88 15.35
N THR A 181 -22.48 8.16 15.66
CA THR A 181 -23.61 8.91 15.15
C THR A 181 -23.29 9.26 13.69
N ASN A 182 -23.57 8.33 12.78
CA ASN A 182 -23.88 8.52 11.35
C ASN A 182 -23.16 9.62 10.52
N LYS A 183 -21.96 10.10 10.89
CA LYS A 183 -21.25 11.18 10.18
C LYS A 183 -19.93 10.81 9.52
N HIS A 184 -19.39 9.62 9.76
CA HIS A 184 -18.21 9.12 9.06
C HIS A 184 -18.62 8.00 8.11
N GLN A 185 -19.03 8.35 6.89
CA GLN A 185 -19.34 7.41 5.79
C GLN A 185 -18.09 6.96 5.01
N GLY A 186 -16.89 7.20 5.53
CA GLY A 186 -15.62 6.85 4.87
C GLY A 186 -14.71 5.99 5.75
N PRO A 187 -13.73 5.30 5.13
CA PRO A 187 -12.71 4.54 5.85
C PRO A 187 -11.90 5.43 6.81
N THR A 188 -11.32 4.81 7.84
CA THR A 188 -10.33 5.50 8.68
C THR A 188 -9.05 5.77 7.89
N TRP A 189 -8.19 6.67 8.36
CA TRP A 189 -6.96 6.96 7.65
C TRP A 189 -6.02 5.76 7.59
N GLU A 190 -5.94 4.94 8.64
CA GLU A 190 -5.18 3.69 8.66
C GLU A 190 -5.67 2.72 7.58
N GLN A 191 -7.00 2.65 7.39
CA GLN A 191 -7.61 1.85 6.33
C GLN A 191 -7.27 2.44 4.95
N CYS A 192 -7.29 3.76 4.78
CA CYS A 192 -6.85 4.41 3.55
C CYS A 192 -5.39 4.09 3.22
N LEU A 193 -4.49 4.09 4.21
CA LEU A 193 -3.08 3.73 4.04
C LEU A 193 -2.93 2.27 3.59
N LEU A 194 -3.62 1.33 4.25
CA LEU A 194 -3.60 -0.08 3.85
C LEU A 194 -4.17 -0.33 2.45
N ILE A 195 -5.30 0.32 2.12
CA ILE A 195 -5.91 0.22 0.80
C ILE A 195 -4.95 0.80 -0.25
N SER A 196 -4.30 1.92 0.05
CA SER A 196 -3.31 2.54 -0.82
C SER A 196 -2.11 1.62 -1.07
N LEU A 197 -1.58 0.95 -0.04
CA LEU A 197 -0.52 -0.07 -0.18
C LEU A 197 -0.96 -1.22 -1.10
N SER A 198 -2.19 -1.72 -0.91
CA SER A 198 -2.74 -2.77 -1.77
C SER A 198 -2.84 -2.33 -3.23
N ASN A 199 -3.38 -1.13 -3.48
CA ASN A 199 -3.46 -0.53 -4.81
C ASN A 199 -2.07 -0.36 -5.46
N ILE A 200 -1.08 0.14 -4.72
CA ILE A 200 0.30 0.34 -5.21
C ILE A 200 0.91 -1.00 -5.62
N ARG A 201 0.84 -2.01 -4.75
CA ARG A 201 1.41 -3.34 -5.01
C ARG A 201 0.71 -4.06 -6.15
N TYR A 202 -0.61 -3.99 -6.22
CA TYR A 202 -1.35 -4.55 -7.35
C TYR A 202 -0.97 -3.86 -8.66
N THR A 203 -0.79 -2.54 -8.62
CA THR A 203 -0.32 -1.80 -9.79
C THR A 203 1.04 -2.33 -10.23
N LEU A 204 2.02 -2.37 -9.33
CA LEU A 204 3.38 -2.85 -9.61
C LEU A 204 3.42 -4.28 -10.16
N ASN A 205 2.68 -5.20 -9.55
CA ASN A 205 2.80 -6.63 -9.84
C ASN A 205 1.88 -7.12 -10.96
N ILE A 206 0.76 -6.44 -11.21
CA ILE A 206 -0.29 -6.92 -12.14
C ILE A 206 -0.56 -5.92 -13.26
N VAL A 207 -0.84 -4.65 -12.92
CA VAL A 207 -1.22 -3.64 -13.92
C VAL A 207 -0.04 -3.27 -14.82
N LEU A 208 1.15 -3.06 -14.26
CA LEU A 208 2.32 -2.67 -15.05
C LEU A 208 2.73 -3.74 -16.08
N PRO A 209 2.84 -5.04 -15.73
CA PRO A 209 3.09 -6.08 -16.72
C PRO A 209 2.04 -6.11 -17.82
N ARG A 210 0.75 -6.02 -17.47
CA ARG A 210 -0.35 -6.02 -18.46
C ARG A 210 -0.30 -4.85 -19.43
N ILE A 211 -0.01 -3.64 -18.92
CA ILE A 211 0.19 -2.47 -19.78
C ILE A 211 1.38 -2.69 -20.72
N GLY A 212 2.49 -3.22 -20.20
CA GLY A 212 3.68 -3.55 -21.00
C GLY A 212 3.36 -4.51 -22.15
N ASP A 213 2.67 -5.61 -21.84
CA ASP A 213 2.25 -6.62 -22.82
C ASP A 213 1.28 -6.05 -23.86
N ALA A 214 0.31 -5.23 -23.42
CA ALA A 214 -0.67 -4.60 -24.31
C ALA A 214 -0.01 -3.61 -25.28
N LEU A 215 0.92 -2.77 -24.80
CA LEU A 215 1.67 -1.84 -25.64
C LEU A 215 2.56 -2.58 -26.65
N LYS A 216 3.22 -3.67 -26.21
CA LYS A 216 4.01 -4.54 -27.08
C LYS A 216 3.16 -5.19 -28.17
N ALA A 217 1.98 -5.71 -27.82
CA ALA A 217 1.03 -6.28 -28.77
C ALA A 217 0.52 -5.26 -29.80
N GLN A 218 0.43 -3.98 -29.40
CA GLN A 218 0.11 -2.87 -30.30
C GLN A 218 1.31 -2.38 -31.14
N GLY A 219 2.50 -2.96 -30.99
CA GLY A 219 3.69 -2.62 -31.76
C GLY A 219 4.34 -1.30 -31.37
N TYR A 220 4.22 -0.90 -30.10
CA TYR A 220 5.01 0.20 -29.52
C TYR A 220 6.43 -0.26 -29.17
N PRO A 221 7.40 0.68 -29.04
CA PRO A 221 8.70 0.39 -28.48
C PRO A 221 8.60 -0.27 -27.11
N GLU A 222 9.46 -1.25 -26.86
CA GLU A 222 9.48 -1.97 -25.59
C GLU A 222 9.94 -1.04 -24.47
N LEU A 223 9.12 -0.95 -23.41
CA LEU A 223 9.39 -0.02 -22.33
C LEU A 223 10.65 -0.38 -21.54
N SER A 224 11.05 -1.66 -21.50
CA SER A 224 12.25 -2.16 -20.82
C SER A 224 13.56 -1.55 -21.35
N ILE A 225 13.54 -1.01 -22.56
CA ILE A 225 14.68 -0.41 -23.25
C ILE A 225 14.77 1.10 -22.92
N ALA A 226 13.76 1.68 -22.28
CA ALA A 226 13.75 3.09 -21.91
C ALA A 226 14.89 3.43 -20.93
N ILE A 227 15.56 4.56 -21.15
CA ILE A 227 16.53 5.11 -20.21
C ILE A 227 15.79 5.40 -18.91
N GLY A 228 16.22 4.79 -17.81
CA GLY A 228 15.56 4.95 -16.51
C GLY A 228 14.35 4.04 -16.29
N TRP A 229 14.10 3.05 -17.16
CA TRP A 229 13.03 2.06 -16.97
C TRP A 229 12.97 1.51 -15.54
N ASN A 230 14.09 1.02 -15.01
CA ASN A 230 14.14 0.48 -13.65
C ASN A 230 14.03 1.56 -12.55
N SER A 231 14.40 2.81 -12.83
CA SER A 231 14.33 3.91 -11.86
C SER A 231 13.00 4.64 -11.84
N ASP A 232 12.21 4.58 -12.92
CA ASP A 232 11.01 5.41 -13.04
C ASP A 232 9.81 4.82 -12.30
N TRP A 233 9.77 3.48 -12.17
CA TRP A 233 8.84 2.76 -11.31
C TRP A 233 9.15 2.87 -9.82
N THR A 234 10.38 3.29 -9.49
CA THR A 234 10.77 3.48 -8.09
C THR A 234 9.94 4.53 -7.39
N GLN A 235 9.21 5.40 -8.09
CA GLN A 235 8.27 6.32 -7.43
C GLN A 235 7.12 5.58 -6.75
N LEU A 236 6.60 4.52 -7.37
CA LEU A 236 5.59 3.67 -6.75
C LEU A 236 6.19 2.82 -5.63
N GLU A 237 7.41 2.32 -5.78
CA GLU A 237 8.11 1.58 -4.70
C GLU A 237 8.49 2.48 -3.52
N THR A 238 8.94 3.70 -3.79
CA THR A 238 9.24 4.73 -2.77
C THR A 238 7.95 5.12 -2.06
N LEU A 239 6.85 5.27 -2.81
CA LEU A 239 5.55 5.54 -2.22
C LEU A 239 5.05 4.35 -1.38
N ASP A 240 5.24 3.11 -1.82
CA ASP A 240 4.92 1.90 -1.04
C ASP A 240 5.65 1.92 0.31
N SER A 241 6.95 2.22 0.33
CA SER A 241 7.70 2.37 1.58
C SER A 241 7.16 3.52 2.44
N ALA A 242 6.96 4.71 1.88
CA ALA A 242 6.48 5.87 2.63
C ALA A 242 5.07 5.67 3.22
N VAL A 243 4.16 5.04 2.49
CA VAL A 243 2.81 4.73 2.99
C VAL A 243 2.87 3.64 4.07
N LEU A 244 3.76 2.66 3.93
CA LEU A 244 3.96 1.65 4.97
C LEU A 244 4.51 2.28 6.25
N ASP A 245 5.54 3.11 6.15
CA ASP A 245 6.14 3.78 7.30
C ASP A 245 5.08 4.61 8.02
N ALA A 246 4.27 5.39 7.30
CA ALA A 246 3.18 6.15 7.88
C ALA A 246 2.10 5.26 8.56
N TYR A 247 1.80 4.09 8.02
CA TYR A 247 0.89 3.13 8.68
C TYR A 247 1.52 2.56 9.96
N LEU A 248 2.81 2.21 9.88
CA LEU A 248 3.56 1.64 11.01
C LEU A 248 3.71 2.65 12.14
N GLU A 249 4.07 3.89 11.89
CA GLU A 249 4.16 4.96 12.91
C GLU A 249 2.83 5.07 13.68
N ARG A 250 1.70 5.10 12.96
CA ARG A 250 0.37 5.22 13.59
C ARG A 250 -0.07 4.00 14.39
N ARG A 251 0.41 2.80 14.06
CA ARG A 251 0.03 1.55 14.76
C ARG A 251 1.04 1.08 15.80
N CYS A 252 2.32 1.28 15.53
CA CYS A 252 3.42 0.80 16.35
C CYS A 252 3.68 1.75 17.51
N ASP A 253 3.78 3.06 17.27
CA ASP A 253 4.19 4.02 18.31
C ASP A 253 3.22 4.04 19.50
N PRO A 254 1.88 4.07 19.31
CA PRO A 254 0.96 4.01 20.45
C PRO A 254 0.98 2.66 21.14
N LEU A 255 1.22 1.56 20.41
CA LEU A 255 1.34 0.23 21.00
C LEU A 255 2.55 0.18 21.94
N VAL A 256 3.73 0.58 21.45
CA VAL A 256 4.98 0.63 22.23
C VAL A 256 4.82 1.57 23.42
N GLY A 257 4.20 2.74 23.23
CA GLY A 257 3.96 3.72 24.29
C GLY A 257 3.05 3.23 25.43
N THR A 258 2.26 2.17 25.23
CA THR A 258 1.41 1.58 26.28
C THR A 258 2.12 0.50 27.10
N ILE A 259 3.23 -0.06 26.61
CA ILE A 259 3.89 -1.22 27.24
C ILE A 259 4.38 -0.88 28.65
N GLU A 260 5.17 0.18 28.80
CA GLU A 260 5.76 0.57 30.08
C GLU A 260 4.69 0.96 31.11
N PRO A 261 3.71 1.84 30.81
CA PRO A 261 2.61 2.13 31.72
C PRO A 261 1.84 0.86 32.16
N SER A 262 1.54 -0.05 31.24
CA SER A 262 0.79 -1.27 31.53
C SER A 262 1.63 -2.33 32.27
N MET A 263 2.96 -2.26 32.19
CA MET A 263 3.87 -3.15 32.91
C MET A 263 3.82 -2.89 34.42
N TYR A 264 3.68 -1.61 34.79
CA TYR A 264 3.63 -1.13 36.17
C TYR A 264 2.22 -0.74 36.64
N LEU A 265 1.18 -1.17 35.91
CA LEU A 265 -0.21 -0.86 36.22
C LEU A 265 -0.54 -1.22 37.68
N GLY A 266 -1.11 -0.26 38.41
CA GLY A 266 -1.45 -0.43 39.83
C GLY A 266 -0.25 -0.36 40.79
N GLY A 267 0.91 0.14 40.34
CA GLY A 267 2.14 0.21 41.16
C GLY A 267 2.79 -1.15 41.39
N LEU A 268 2.49 -2.13 40.53
CA LEU A 268 2.98 -3.50 40.65
C LEU A 268 4.40 -3.61 40.08
N GLU A 269 5.39 -3.43 40.94
CA GLU A 269 6.80 -3.71 40.64
C GLU A 269 7.05 -5.23 40.45
N TRP A 270 8.32 -5.62 40.35
CA TRP A 270 8.75 -7.02 40.23
C TRP A 270 9.21 -7.63 41.57
N ASP A 271 9.18 -6.82 42.65
CA ASP A 271 9.45 -7.20 44.04
C ASP A 271 8.16 -7.54 44.79
N PHE A 272 7.51 -8.66 44.43
CA PHE A 272 6.30 -9.12 45.11
C PHE A 272 6.36 -10.61 45.46
N ASP A 273 5.57 -11.01 46.46
CA ASP A 273 5.48 -12.40 46.95
C ASP A 273 4.19 -13.12 46.50
N THR A 274 3.25 -12.40 45.87
CA THR A 274 1.98 -12.96 45.41
C THR A 274 2.19 -13.93 44.26
N GLU A 275 1.58 -15.11 44.32
CA GLU A 275 1.70 -16.11 43.25
C GLU A 275 1.08 -15.61 41.92
N PRO A 276 1.84 -15.66 40.82
CA PRO A 276 1.35 -15.38 39.47
C PRO A 276 0.20 -16.30 39.07
N THR A 277 -0.94 -15.73 38.68
CA THR A 277 -2.12 -16.53 38.26
C THR A 277 -2.44 -16.47 36.78
N HIS A 278 -1.97 -15.40 36.13
CA HIS A 278 -2.16 -15.09 34.71
C HIS A 278 -1.04 -14.15 34.23
N LEU A 279 -1.00 -13.80 32.94
CA LEU A 279 -0.14 -12.72 32.41
C LEU A 279 -0.38 -11.38 33.10
N LYS A 280 0.67 -10.57 33.23
CA LYS A 280 0.55 -9.16 33.57
C LYS A 280 -0.16 -8.37 32.45
N PRO A 281 -0.74 -7.19 32.78
CA PRO A 281 -1.54 -6.38 31.85
C PRO A 281 -0.83 -6.05 30.52
N TYR A 282 0.44 -5.64 30.54
CA TYR A 282 1.20 -5.29 29.33
C TYR A 282 1.24 -6.43 28.29
N ALA A 283 1.45 -7.68 28.73
CA ALA A 283 1.53 -8.82 27.82
C ALA A 283 0.17 -9.15 27.20
N GLN A 284 -0.92 -8.98 27.96
CA GLN A 284 -2.28 -9.13 27.42
C GLN A 284 -2.61 -8.05 26.40
N GLU A 285 -2.23 -6.80 26.70
CA GLU A 285 -2.46 -5.64 25.84
C GLU A 285 -1.67 -5.74 24.53
N ILE A 286 -0.40 -6.18 24.57
CA ILE A 286 0.39 -6.49 23.39
C ILE A 286 -0.34 -7.50 22.49
N LEU A 287 -0.80 -8.63 23.06
CA LEU A 287 -1.51 -9.65 22.28
C LEU A 287 -2.82 -9.11 21.69
N ALA A 288 -3.62 -8.40 22.48
CA ALA A 288 -4.89 -7.85 22.03
C ALA A 288 -4.71 -6.84 20.88
N ASN A 289 -3.74 -5.93 21.01
CA ASN A 289 -3.46 -4.93 19.99
C ASN A 289 -2.88 -5.54 18.72
N LEU A 290 -1.97 -6.53 18.83
CA LEU A 290 -1.47 -7.26 17.66
C LEU A 290 -2.56 -8.06 16.94
N ILE A 291 -3.51 -8.65 17.67
CA ILE A 291 -4.67 -9.32 17.06
C ILE A 291 -5.56 -8.32 16.31
N ALA A 292 -5.75 -7.11 16.87
CA ALA A 292 -6.52 -6.06 16.21
C ALA A 292 -5.85 -5.60 14.90
N VAL A 293 -4.53 -5.36 14.92
CA VAL A 293 -3.74 -5.03 13.73
C VAL A 293 -3.78 -6.18 12.72
N HIS A 294 -3.60 -7.42 13.16
CA HIS A 294 -3.68 -8.62 12.31
C HIS A 294 -5.03 -8.69 11.59
N ALA A 295 -6.14 -8.55 12.32
CA ALA A 295 -7.48 -8.60 11.76
C ALA A 295 -7.73 -7.45 10.76
N GLU A 296 -7.25 -6.25 11.07
CA GLU A 296 -7.34 -5.09 10.17
C GLU A 296 -6.60 -5.35 8.85
N VAL A 297 -5.34 -5.77 8.92
CA VAL A 297 -4.50 -6.05 7.75
C VAL A 297 -5.05 -7.22 6.95
N ARG A 298 -5.43 -8.33 7.61
CA ARG A 298 -6.00 -9.51 6.95
C ARG A 298 -7.31 -9.20 6.21
N ARG A 299 -8.09 -8.22 6.66
CA ARG A 299 -9.33 -7.83 5.96
C ARG A 299 -9.08 -7.04 4.67
N VAL A 300 -7.97 -6.31 4.59
CA VAL A 300 -7.69 -5.37 3.48
C VAL A 300 -6.61 -5.93 2.54
N ALA A 301 -5.46 -6.29 3.09
CA ALA A 301 -4.28 -6.70 2.35
C ALA A 301 -3.51 -7.84 3.08
N PRO A 302 -4.02 -9.09 3.05
CA PRO A 302 -3.38 -10.27 3.62
C PRO A 302 -1.90 -10.43 3.24
N ALA A 303 -1.54 -10.12 2.00
CA ALA A 303 -0.15 -10.20 1.53
C ALA A 303 0.84 -9.28 2.27
N LEU A 304 0.34 -8.26 3.00
CA LEU A 304 1.16 -7.35 3.80
C LEU A 304 1.37 -7.83 5.25
N LEU A 305 0.64 -8.86 5.68
CA LEU A 305 0.59 -9.29 7.08
C LEU A 305 1.98 -9.62 7.64
N GLN A 306 2.78 -10.38 6.88
CA GLN A 306 4.14 -10.71 7.29
C GLN A 306 5.00 -9.44 7.43
N ARG A 307 4.95 -8.55 6.43
CA ARG A 307 5.79 -7.33 6.40
C ARG A 307 5.44 -6.38 7.55
N ILE A 308 4.16 -6.19 7.83
CA ILE A 308 3.67 -5.30 8.88
C ILE A 308 3.96 -5.89 10.27
N LEU A 309 3.51 -7.12 10.54
CA LEU A 309 3.64 -7.71 11.87
C LEU A 309 5.10 -7.96 12.24
N SER A 310 5.94 -8.36 11.30
CA SER A 310 7.38 -8.53 11.57
C SER A 310 8.04 -7.26 12.08
N HIS A 311 7.68 -6.09 11.52
CA HIS A 311 8.22 -4.81 11.99
C HIS A 311 7.71 -4.47 13.40
N ILE A 312 6.39 -4.55 13.61
CA ILE A 312 5.78 -4.21 14.91
C ILE A 312 6.33 -5.13 16.02
N ILE A 313 6.46 -6.43 15.75
CA ILE A 313 6.98 -7.40 16.72
C ILE A 313 8.46 -7.15 17.03
N GLU A 314 9.27 -6.73 16.06
CA GLU A 314 10.66 -6.36 16.31
C GLU A 314 10.76 -5.17 17.26
N THR A 315 9.96 -4.11 17.05
CA THR A 315 9.92 -2.94 17.93
C THR A 315 9.39 -3.29 19.33
N ILE A 316 8.37 -4.13 19.44
CA ILE A 316 7.87 -4.62 20.74
C ILE A 316 8.95 -5.42 21.47
N ALA A 317 9.64 -6.33 20.78
CA ALA A 317 10.68 -7.15 21.39
C ALA A 317 11.85 -6.29 21.88
N GLU A 318 12.27 -5.30 21.10
CA GLU A 318 13.30 -4.32 21.47
C GLU A 318 12.90 -3.55 22.74
N GLU A 319 11.66 -3.05 22.79
CA GLU A 319 11.16 -2.33 23.95
C GLU A 319 11.07 -3.21 25.20
N LEU A 320 10.64 -4.47 25.06
CA LEU A 320 10.61 -5.42 26.16
C LEU A 320 12.02 -5.74 26.68
N ALA A 321 13.02 -5.88 25.80
CA ALA A 321 14.41 -6.06 26.18
C ALA A 321 14.93 -4.87 26.99
N ARG A 322 14.67 -3.65 26.49
CA ARG A 322 15.00 -2.39 27.18
C ARG A 322 14.38 -2.36 28.57
N LEU A 323 13.05 -2.56 28.67
CA LEU A 323 12.33 -2.47 29.93
C LEU A 323 12.78 -3.52 30.95
N MET A 324 12.99 -4.76 30.52
CA MET A 324 13.48 -5.82 31.42
C MET A 324 14.90 -5.54 31.93
N SER A 325 15.76 -4.94 31.10
CA SER A 325 17.11 -4.53 31.52
C SER A 325 17.11 -3.42 32.59
N CYS A 326 16.03 -2.61 32.64
CA CYS A 326 15.89 -1.52 33.60
C CYS A 326 15.31 -1.98 34.95
N VAL A 327 14.83 -3.22 35.07
CA VAL A 327 14.28 -3.72 36.33
C VAL A 327 15.42 -3.92 37.34
N THR A 328 15.29 -3.27 38.50
CA THR A 328 16.35 -3.25 39.51
C THR A 328 16.33 -4.46 40.45
N GLN A 329 15.14 -5.02 40.72
CA GLN A 329 14.94 -6.10 41.68
C GLN A 329 13.88 -7.08 41.20
N PHE A 330 14.16 -8.37 41.39
CA PHE A 330 13.21 -9.45 41.15
C PHE A 330 13.11 -10.35 42.38
N ARG A 331 11.88 -10.60 42.84
CA ARG A 331 11.58 -11.71 43.75
C ARG A 331 11.22 -12.99 43.02
N PRO A 332 11.25 -14.17 43.67
CA PRO A 332 10.94 -15.44 43.01
C PRO A 332 9.63 -15.45 42.22
N ALA A 333 8.55 -14.89 42.78
CA ALA A 333 7.27 -14.75 42.08
C ALA A 333 7.35 -13.80 40.87
N GLY A 334 8.07 -12.69 40.99
CA GLY A 334 8.36 -11.76 39.91
C GLY A 334 9.17 -12.39 38.77
N ILE A 335 10.16 -13.25 39.08
CA ILE A 335 10.93 -14.01 38.10
C ILE A 335 9.99 -14.95 37.33
N ILE A 336 9.16 -15.71 38.03
CA ILE A 336 8.21 -16.65 37.41
C ILE A 336 7.26 -15.91 36.47
N GLN A 337 6.69 -14.78 36.92
CA GLN A 337 5.81 -13.94 36.10
C GLN A 337 6.52 -13.41 34.86
N ALA A 338 7.67 -12.74 35.01
CA ALA A 338 8.40 -12.08 33.92
C ALA A 338 8.82 -13.10 32.85
N ARG A 339 9.38 -14.24 33.27
CA ARG A 339 9.77 -15.30 32.32
C ARG A 339 8.55 -15.87 31.61
N THR A 340 7.44 -16.11 32.33
CA THR A 340 6.21 -16.62 31.70
C THR A 340 5.65 -15.67 30.65
N ASP A 341 5.59 -14.37 30.97
CA ASP A 341 5.07 -13.35 30.06
C ASP A 341 5.90 -13.30 28.77
N ILE A 342 7.23 -13.19 28.89
CA ILE A 342 8.13 -13.08 27.73
C ILE A 342 8.17 -14.38 26.91
N ILE A 343 8.20 -15.57 27.56
CA ILE A 343 8.17 -16.85 26.83
C ILE A 343 6.85 -16.99 26.08
N LEU A 344 5.71 -16.64 26.70
CA LEU A 344 4.42 -16.73 26.02
C LEU A 344 4.37 -15.79 24.81
N LEU A 345 4.80 -14.54 24.94
CA LEU A 345 4.86 -13.58 23.82
C LEU A 345 5.77 -14.10 22.70
N ARG A 346 6.99 -14.56 23.02
CA ARG A 346 7.93 -15.12 22.05
C ARG A 346 7.31 -16.28 21.26
N ASN A 347 6.62 -17.18 21.96
CA ASN A 347 6.00 -18.35 21.35
C ASN A 347 4.77 -17.96 20.52
N ALA A 348 3.91 -17.08 21.03
CA ALA A 348 2.70 -16.61 20.35
C ALA A 348 3.01 -15.87 19.04
N LEU A 349 4.12 -15.14 19.01
CA LEU A 349 4.51 -14.27 17.90
C LEU A 349 5.48 -14.93 16.91
N GLN A 350 5.85 -16.19 17.14
CA GLN A 350 6.89 -16.91 16.40
C GLN A 350 6.71 -16.89 14.88
N ALA A 351 5.46 -16.99 14.40
CA ALA A 351 5.12 -16.98 12.97
C ALA A 351 5.56 -15.71 12.23
N TYR A 352 5.57 -14.58 12.93
CA TYR A 352 5.88 -13.27 12.37
C TYR A 352 7.22 -12.71 12.87
N SER A 353 7.87 -13.37 13.85
CA SER A 353 9.15 -12.93 14.41
C SER A 353 10.33 -13.07 13.44
N THR A 354 11.02 -11.95 13.19
CA THR A 354 12.32 -11.90 12.50
C THR A 354 13.44 -12.49 13.38
N SER A 355 14.62 -12.73 12.79
CA SER A 355 15.80 -13.14 13.56
C SER A 355 16.18 -12.11 14.63
N ARG A 356 15.97 -10.82 14.34
CA ARG A 356 16.26 -9.71 15.26
C ARG A 356 15.21 -9.60 16.38
N ALA A 357 13.93 -9.77 16.06
CA ALA A 357 12.90 -9.87 17.10
C ALA A 357 13.21 -11.03 18.06
N ARG A 358 13.65 -12.19 17.54
CA ARG A 358 14.06 -13.34 18.38
C ARG A 358 15.24 -13.00 19.27
N SER A 359 16.26 -12.32 18.76
CA SER A 359 17.41 -11.93 19.60
C SER A 359 17.01 -10.99 20.73
N PHE A 360 16.10 -10.04 20.48
CA PHE A 360 15.60 -9.16 21.54
C PHE A 360 14.75 -9.91 22.57
N PHE A 361 13.94 -10.90 22.17
CA PHE A 361 13.25 -11.76 23.13
C PHE A 361 14.23 -12.56 24.00
N GLU A 362 15.33 -13.07 23.45
CA GLU A 362 16.38 -13.72 24.25
C GLU A 362 17.08 -12.72 25.18
N GLU A 363 17.41 -11.52 24.71
CA GLU A 363 18.00 -10.46 25.53
C GLU A 363 17.09 -10.08 26.72
N ALA A 364 15.78 -9.97 26.48
CA ALA A 364 14.80 -9.76 27.54
C ALA A 364 14.79 -10.92 28.57
N LEU A 365 14.94 -12.17 28.11
CA LEU A 365 15.00 -13.35 28.99
C LEU A 365 16.33 -13.48 29.75
N ASP A 366 17.41 -12.99 29.18
CA ASP A 366 18.74 -12.95 29.79
C ASP A 366 18.84 -11.85 30.86
N ALA A 367 18.10 -10.74 30.68
CA ALA A 367 17.95 -9.71 31.70
C ALA A 367 17.19 -10.19 32.95
N ILE A 368 16.36 -11.23 32.82
CA ILE A 368 15.59 -11.80 33.93
C ILE A 368 16.40 -12.93 34.58
N PRO A 369 16.60 -12.92 35.92
CA PRO A 369 17.30 -14.00 36.62
C PRO A 369 16.71 -15.39 36.35
N GLN A 370 17.55 -16.42 36.46
CA GLN A 370 17.10 -17.80 36.34
C GLN A 370 16.25 -18.21 37.57
N PRO A 371 15.22 -19.06 37.40
CA PRO A 371 14.49 -19.65 38.52
C PRO A 371 15.45 -20.34 39.49
N VAL A 372 15.18 -20.21 40.80
CA VAL A 372 16.13 -20.61 41.85
C VAL A 372 16.25 -22.12 41.96
N ASN A 373 15.16 -22.84 41.69
CA ASN A 373 15.10 -24.29 41.84
C ASN A 373 14.22 -24.94 40.75
N LYS A 374 14.24 -26.28 40.70
CA LYS A 374 13.42 -27.06 39.75
C LYS A 374 11.92 -26.85 39.93
N GLU A 375 11.46 -26.54 41.14
CA GLU A 375 10.04 -26.30 41.41
C GLU A 375 9.57 -24.99 40.76
N ASP A 376 10.38 -23.93 40.82
CA ASP A 376 10.08 -22.65 40.18
C ASP A 376 10.10 -22.78 38.66
N HIS A 377 11.00 -23.59 38.08
CA HIS A 377 10.93 -23.96 36.66
C HIS A 377 9.61 -24.67 36.32
N MET A 378 9.17 -25.61 37.15
CA MET A 378 7.87 -26.29 36.95
C MET A 378 6.69 -25.32 37.07
N ARG A 379 6.78 -24.30 37.95
CA ARG A 379 5.74 -23.27 38.08
C ARG A 379 5.65 -22.38 36.84
N VAL A 380 6.77 -22.01 36.23
CA VAL A 380 6.77 -21.29 34.93
C VAL A 380 6.04 -22.11 33.87
N GLU A 381 6.40 -23.38 33.70
CA GLU A 381 5.75 -24.26 32.71
C GLU A 381 4.26 -24.47 33.00
N ALA A 382 3.89 -24.66 34.27
CA ALA A 382 2.50 -24.82 34.67
C ALA A 382 1.66 -23.57 34.41
N LEU A 383 2.20 -22.38 34.71
CA LEU A 383 1.53 -21.11 34.44
C LEU A 383 1.40 -20.87 32.94
N LEU A 384 2.47 -21.11 32.18
CA LEU A 384 2.45 -20.99 30.72
C LEU A 384 1.39 -21.88 30.08
N SER A 385 1.33 -23.16 30.49
CA SER A 385 0.32 -24.10 29.99
C SER A 385 -1.11 -23.66 30.34
N LYS A 386 -1.32 -23.21 31.58
CA LYS A 386 -2.61 -22.70 32.04
C LYS A 386 -3.06 -21.49 31.23
N VAL A 387 -2.19 -20.47 31.09
CA VAL A 387 -2.49 -19.24 30.34
C VAL A 387 -2.71 -19.54 28.87
N ALA A 388 -1.87 -20.36 28.24
CA ALA A 388 -2.03 -20.74 26.83
C ALA A 388 -3.38 -21.44 26.57
N THR A 389 -3.84 -22.24 27.53
CA THR A 389 -5.16 -22.88 27.47
C THR A 389 -6.29 -21.86 27.62
N CYS A 390 -6.17 -20.92 28.56
CA CYS A 390 -7.16 -19.86 28.77
C CYS A 390 -7.26 -18.90 27.58
N MET A 391 -6.13 -18.58 26.93
CA MET A 391 -6.05 -17.64 25.82
C MET A 391 -6.00 -18.32 24.44
N ARG A 392 -6.43 -19.58 24.34
CA ARG A 392 -6.28 -20.40 23.12
C ARG A 392 -6.82 -19.72 21.86
N LEU A 393 -7.96 -19.03 21.97
CA LEU A 393 -8.57 -18.33 20.84
C LEU A 393 -7.68 -17.17 20.38
N GLN A 394 -7.23 -16.33 21.32
CA GLN A 394 -6.36 -15.20 21.04
C GLN A 394 -5.05 -15.65 20.39
N LEU A 395 -4.42 -16.69 20.93
CA LEU A 395 -3.17 -17.23 20.39
C LEU A 395 -3.35 -17.81 18.98
N SER A 396 -4.50 -18.45 18.70
CA SER A 396 -4.79 -18.98 17.36
C SER A 396 -4.98 -17.91 16.29
N CYS A 397 -5.27 -16.66 16.66
CA CYS A 397 -5.34 -15.56 15.67
C CYS A 397 -3.97 -15.22 15.08
N LEU A 398 -2.89 -15.46 15.83
CA LEU A 398 -1.52 -15.07 15.47
C LEU A 398 -0.69 -16.24 14.93
N THR A 399 -1.28 -17.43 14.79
CA THR A 399 -0.63 -18.54 14.07
C THR A 399 -0.72 -18.28 12.58
N SER A 400 0.42 -18.31 11.88
CA SER A 400 0.42 -18.33 10.41
C SER A 400 -0.14 -19.66 9.95
N GLU A 401 -1.28 -19.63 9.25
CA GLU A 401 -1.72 -20.73 8.41
C GLU A 401 -0.70 -20.84 7.28
N VAL A 402 0.40 -21.55 7.52
CA VAL A 402 1.16 -22.13 6.41
C VAL A 402 0.14 -22.97 5.65
N THR A 403 -0.04 -22.64 4.38
CA THR A 403 -0.97 -23.21 3.41
C THR A 403 -0.84 -24.73 3.32
N GLU A 404 -1.38 -25.44 4.31
CA GLU A 404 -1.65 -26.87 4.23
C GLU A 404 -3.16 -27.08 4.25
N ASN A 405 -3.72 -27.15 3.04
CA ASN A 405 -4.98 -27.81 2.72
C ASN A 405 -6.24 -27.35 3.48
N ILE A 406 -6.55 -26.04 3.45
CA ILE A 406 -7.95 -25.63 3.68
C ILE A 406 -8.70 -25.76 2.36
N ARG A 407 -9.59 -26.76 2.32
CA ARG A 407 -10.50 -27.03 1.22
C ARG A 407 -11.33 -25.78 0.91
N TYR A 408 -11.27 -25.37 -0.36
CA TYR A 408 -12.15 -24.45 -1.06
C TYR A 408 -13.50 -24.19 -0.35
N LEU A 409 -13.57 -23.13 0.44
CA LEU A 409 -14.81 -22.42 0.66
C LEU A 409 -14.81 -21.32 -0.39
N THR A 410 -15.53 -21.57 -1.48
CA THR A 410 -15.86 -20.58 -2.50
C THR A 410 -16.25 -19.27 -1.82
N ALA A 411 -15.41 -18.24 -1.98
CA ALA A 411 -15.74 -16.88 -1.58
C ALA A 411 -17.06 -16.50 -2.26
N ASP A 412 -18.00 -15.99 -1.47
CA ASP A 412 -19.26 -15.47 -1.98
C ASP A 412 -18.97 -14.26 -2.89
N PRO A 413 -19.23 -14.35 -4.21
CA PRO A 413 -18.97 -13.26 -5.14
C PRO A 413 -19.83 -12.01 -4.88
N GLU A 414 -20.82 -12.09 -3.97
CA GLU A 414 -21.65 -10.96 -3.57
C GLU A 414 -21.19 -10.26 -2.28
N ARG A 415 -20.04 -10.64 -1.69
CA ARG A 415 -19.54 -10.01 -0.46
C ARG A 415 -18.93 -8.62 -0.73
N VAL A 416 -19.78 -7.66 -1.06
CA VAL A 416 -19.45 -6.24 -1.00
C VAL A 416 -19.50 -5.81 0.46
N THR A 417 -18.36 -5.86 1.14
CA THR A 417 -18.25 -5.20 2.45
C THR A 417 -17.99 -3.72 2.21
N THR A 418 -19.04 -2.90 2.30
CA THR A 418 -18.86 -1.45 2.50
C THR A 418 -18.19 -1.24 3.86
N VAL A 419 -17.05 -0.54 3.86
CA VAL A 419 -16.36 -0.11 5.09
C VAL A 419 -17.20 0.93 5.81
#